data_AF-R1AYS8-F1
#
_entry.id   AF-R1AYS8-F1
#
_cell.length_a   1.000
_cell.length_b   1.000
_cell.length_c   1.000
_cell.angle_alpha   90.00
_cell.angle_beta   90.00
_cell.angle_gamma   90.00
#
_symmetry.space_group_name_H-M   'P 1'
#
loop_
_entity.id
_entity.type
_entity.pdbx_description
1 polymer ?
#
loop_
_entity_poly.entity_id
_entity_poly.type
_entity_poly.pdbx_seq_one_letter_code
_entity_poly.pdbx_strand_id
1 'polypeptide(L)'
;MIKKSMLILMLFILLIIFINISFHAINNIDTSSKDYYLYNTYSDTGSKNIVTGIYLDYRLFDSIFEASILIIAVSGIIFMSKKDDEVL
;
A
#
# COMPACT_ATOMS: atom_id res chain seq x y z
N MET A 1 -6.87 -33.50 7.17
CA MET A 1 -7.50 -33.12 5.89
C MET A 1 -8.66 -32.15 6.08
N ILE A 2 -9.57 -32.39 7.03
CA ILE A 2 -10.69 -31.50 7.39
C ILE A 2 -10.28 -30.04 7.69
N LYS A 3 -9.20 -29.80 8.45
CA LYS A 3 -8.71 -28.43 8.75
C LYS A 3 -8.27 -27.65 7.50
N LYS A 4 -7.62 -28.32 6.54
CA LYS A 4 -7.21 -27.69 5.26
C LYS A 4 -8.43 -27.38 4.40
N SER A 5 -9.40 -28.29 4.34
CA SER A 5 -10.68 -28.07 3.65
C SER A 5 -11.46 -26.89 4.26
N MET A 6 -11.51 -26.77 5.59
CA MET A 6 -12.10 -25.61 6.27
C MET A 6 -11.41 -24.28 5.93
N LEU A 7 -10.07 -24.26 5.90
CA LEU A 7 -9.33 -23.05 5.51
C LEU A 7 -9.61 -22.65 4.06
N ILE A 8 -9.68 -23.62 3.14
CA ILE A 8 -10.02 -23.36 1.74
C ILE A 8 -11.44 -22.81 1.62
N LEU A 9 -12.39 -23.38 2.35
CA LEU A 9 -13.77 -22.89 2.38
C LEU A 9 -13.83 -21.46 2.94
N MET A 10 -13.10 -21.16 4.01
CA MET A 10 -13.03 -19.82 4.59
C MET A 10 -12.44 -18.80 3.61
N LEU A 11 -11.34 -19.17 2.93
CA LEU A 11 -10.74 -18.32 1.91
C LEU A 11 -11.70 -18.05 0.74
N PHE A 12 -12.43 -19.08 0.31
CA PHE A 12 -13.41 -18.97 -0.77
C PHE A 12 -14.56 -18.03 -0.41
N ILE A 13 -15.06 -18.10 0.83
CA ILE A 13 -16.08 -17.19 1.34
C ILE A 13 -15.56 -15.75 1.38
N LEU A 14 -14.34 -15.53 1.88
CA LEU A 14 -13.70 -14.21 1.90
C LEU A 14 -13.54 -13.65 0.49
N LEU A 15 -13.17 -14.48 -0.48
CA LEU A 15 -13.03 -14.08 -1.88
C LEU A 15 -14.38 -13.64 -2.47
N ILE A 16 -15.46 -14.39 -2.22
CA ILE A 16 -16.81 -14.02 -2.67
C ILE A 16 -17.22 -12.68 -2.08
N ILE A 17 -17.01 -12.47 -0.78
CA ILE A 17 -17.32 -11.20 -0.11
C ILE A 17 -16.53 -10.05 -0.75
N PHE A 18 -15.22 -10.25 -0.95
CA PHE A 18 -14.35 -9.26 -1.57
C PHE A 18 -14.81 -8.88 -2.99
N ILE A 19 -15.20 -9.87 -3.82
CA ILE A 19 -15.70 -9.62 -5.17
C ILE A 19 -17.00 -8.80 -5.14
N ASN A 20 -17.94 -9.14 -4.26
CA ASN A 20 -19.20 -8.41 -4.15
C ASN A 20 -18.99 -6.95 -3.73
N ILE A 21 -18.12 -6.70 -2.74
CA ILE A 21 -17.76 -5.34 -2.30
C ILE A 21 -17.08 -4.57 -3.42
N SER A 22 -16.12 -5.19 -4.11
CA SER A 22 -15.38 -4.55 -5.20
C SER A 22 -16.30 -4.16 -6.35
N PHE A 23 -17.25 -5.03 -6.73
CA PHE A 23 -18.22 -4.72 -7.78
C PHE A 23 -19.12 -3.54 -7.40
N HIS A 24 -19.57 -3.48 -6.14
CA HIS A 24 -20.34 -2.35 -5.64
C HIS A 24 -19.54 -1.03 -5.67
N ALA A 25 -18.27 -1.07 -5.29
CA ALA A 25 -17.40 0.10 -5.29
C ALA A 25 -17.14 0.65 -6.70
N ILE A 26 -16.97 -0.22 -7.70
CA ILE A 26 -16.76 0.18 -9.10
C ILE A 26 -17.99 0.90 -9.68
N ASN A 27 -19.20 0.50 -9.27
CA ASN A 27 -20.42 1.14 -9.77
C ASN A 27 -20.66 2.52 -9.14
N ASN A 28 -20.02 2.83 -8.00
CA ASN A 28 -20.19 4.05 -7.23
C ASN A 28 -18.88 4.83 -7.08
N ILE A 29 -18.10 4.93 -8.16
CA ILE A 29 -16.81 5.65 -8.12
C ILE A 29 -17.06 7.15 -7.96
N ASP A 30 -16.59 7.71 -6.85
CA ASP A 30 -16.45 9.16 -6.70
C ASP A 30 -15.16 9.62 -7.38
N THR A 31 -15.28 10.53 -8.36
CA THR A 31 -14.14 11.08 -9.09
C THR A 31 -13.62 12.39 -8.51
N SER A 32 -14.29 12.94 -7.48
CA SER A 32 -13.97 14.27 -6.91
C SER A 32 -12.48 14.45 -6.60
N SER A 33 -11.88 13.48 -5.91
CA SER A 33 -10.46 13.52 -5.51
C SER A 33 -9.52 13.37 -6.70
N LYS A 34 -9.87 12.50 -7.66
CA LYS A 34 -9.09 12.33 -8.90
C LYS A 34 -9.08 13.63 -9.70
N ASP A 35 -10.25 14.24 -9.86
CA ASP A 35 -10.41 15.47 -10.63
C ASP A 35 -9.66 16.62 -9.95
N TYR A 36 -9.74 16.74 -8.62
CA TYR A 36 -8.94 17.71 -7.85
C TYR A 36 -7.44 17.57 -8.14
N TYR A 37 -6.88 16.36 -8.00
CA TYR A 37 -5.45 16.16 -8.29
C TYR A 37 -5.11 16.45 -9.75
N LEU A 38 -5.98 16.11 -10.70
CA LEU A 38 -5.72 16.32 -12.12
C LEU A 38 -5.60 17.81 -12.46
N TYR A 39 -6.46 18.65 -11.89
CA TYR A 39 -6.50 20.08 -12.21
C TYR A 39 -5.64 20.96 -11.28
N ASN A 40 -5.40 20.57 -10.03
CA ASN A 40 -4.75 21.42 -9.03
C ASN A 40 -3.28 21.08 -8.77
N THR A 41 -2.79 19.88 -9.08
CA THR A 41 -1.44 19.45 -8.65
C THR A 41 -0.33 20.41 -9.07
N TYR A 42 -0.34 20.90 -10.31
CA TYR A 42 0.71 21.83 -10.77
C TYR A 42 0.65 23.18 -10.06
N SER A 43 -0.56 23.67 -9.78
CA SER A 43 -0.76 24.94 -9.06
C SER A 43 -0.35 24.84 -7.59
N ASP A 44 -0.68 23.73 -6.94
CA ASP A 44 -0.46 23.55 -5.51
C ASP A 44 1.00 23.19 -5.20
N THR A 45 1.62 22.33 -6.03
CA THR A 45 2.92 21.70 -5.74
C THR A 45 4.06 22.17 -6.65
N GLY A 46 3.74 22.81 -7.78
CA GLY A 46 4.71 23.13 -8.84
C GLY A 46 5.21 21.91 -9.65
N SER A 47 4.77 20.69 -9.31
CA SER A 47 5.18 19.47 -10.01
C SER A 47 4.41 19.29 -11.32
N LYS A 48 5.14 19.16 -12.44
CA LYS A 48 4.54 18.77 -13.73
C LYS A 48 4.11 17.31 -13.75
N ASN A 49 4.74 16.46 -12.95
CA ASN A 49 4.33 15.07 -12.81
C ASN A 49 3.35 14.95 -11.64
N ILE A 50 2.10 14.63 -11.98
CA ILE A 50 1.01 14.53 -11.00
C ILE A 50 1.31 13.43 -9.96
N VAL A 51 1.90 12.31 -10.39
CA VAL A 51 2.22 11.19 -9.50
C VAL A 51 3.24 11.61 -8.43
N THR A 52 4.29 12.34 -8.81
CA THR A 52 5.29 12.82 -7.84
C THR A 52 4.73 13.92 -6.95
N GLY A 53 3.86 14.79 -7.46
CA GLY A 53 3.17 15.79 -6.64
C GLY A 53 2.25 15.15 -5.60
N ILE A 54 1.59 14.05 -5.93
CA ILE A 54 0.80 13.28 -4.96
C ILE A 54 1.69 12.65 -3.89
N TYR A 55 2.76 11.95 -4.27
CA TYR A 55 3.62 11.26 -3.29
C TYR A 55 4.40 12.21 -2.38
N LEU A 56 4.92 13.30 -2.93
CA LEU A 56 5.85 14.18 -2.21
C LEU A 56 5.20 15.43 -1.63
N ASP A 57 3.95 15.72 -1.95
CA ASP A 57 3.23 16.88 -1.43
C ASP A 57 1.93 16.45 -0.73
N TYR A 58 0.89 16.06 -1.48
CA TYR A 58 -0.42 15.74 -0.90
C TYR A 58 -0.40 14.55 0.07
N ARG A 59 0.44 13.54 -0.17
CA ARG A 59 0.55 12.31 0.63
C ARG A 59 1.97 12.07 1.13
N LEU A 60 2.69 13.15 1.45
CA LEU A 60 4.08 13.09 1.91
C LEU A 60 4.31 12.10 3.06
N PHE A 61 3.41 12.04 4.04
CA PHE A 61 3.56 11.15 5.19
C PHE A 61 3.55 9.66 4.82
N ASP A 62 2.75 9.25 3.83
CA ASP A 62 2.71 7.86 3.38
C ASP A 62 4.07 7.45 2.79
N SER A 63 4.68 8.32 1.98
CA SER A 63 6.02 8.09 1.39
C SER A 63 7.15 8.15 2.42
N ILE A 64 7.07 9.04 3.42
CA ILE A 64 8.04 9.07 4.52
C ILE A 64 7.99 7.76 5.32
N PHE A 65 6.79 7.25 5.61
CA PHE A 65 6.65 5.99 6.34
C PHE A 65 7.03 4.77 5.51
N GLU A 66 6.79 4.77 4.20
CA GLU A 66 7.31 3.74 3.29
C GLU A 66 8.84 3.67 3.36
N ALA A 67 9.52 4.81 3.23
CA ALA A 67 10.98 4.88 3.35
C ALA A 67 11.47 4.46 4.75
N SER A 68 10.75 4.86 5.79
CA SER A 68 11.06 4.49 7.18
C SER A 68 10.96 2.98 7.42
N ILE A 69 9.92 2.34 6.89
CA ILE A 69 9.75 0.88 6.96
C ILE A 69 10.89 0.17 6.23
N LEU A 70 11.29 0.67 5.06
CA LEU A 70 12.42 0.11 4.31
C LEU A 70 13.73 0.23 5.10
N ILE A 71 13.98 1.37 5.75
CA ILE A 71 15.15 1.58 6.63
C ILE A 71 15.11 0.60 7.82
N ILE A 72 13.96 0.44 8.46
CA ILE A 72 13.79 -0.49 9.59
C ILE A 72 14.05 -1.93 9.14
N ALA A 73 13.50 -2.34 7.99
CA ALA A 73 13.69 -3.67 7.44
C ALA A 73 15.17 -3.97 7.15
N VAL A 74 15.85 -3.05 6.46
CA VAL A 74 17.29 -3.18 6.15
C VAL A 74 18.13 -3.21 7.45
N SER A 75 17.83 -2.34 8.41
CA SER A 75 18.52 -2.31 9.70
C SER A 75 18.34 -3.62 10.47
N GLY A 76 17.13 -4.18 10.48
CA GLY A 76 16.84 -5.47 11.10
C GLY A 76 17.59 -6.63 10.45
N ILE A 77 17.69 -6.65 9.12
CA ILE A 77 18.46 -7.66 8.38
C ILE A 77 19.95 -7.56 8.73
N ILE A 78 20.54 -6.36 8.73
CA ILE A 78 21.95 -6.16 9.07
C ILE A 78 22.22 -6.59 10.52
N PHE A 79 21.33 -6.24 11.46
CA PHE A 79 21.47 -6.63 12.86
C PHE A 79 21.42 -8.15 13.03
N MET A 80 20.48 -8.83 12.37
CA MET A 80 20.38 -10.29 12.45
C MET A 80 21.59 -10.97 11.78
N SER A 81 22.01 -10.48 10.61
CA SER A 81 23.15 -11.05 9.86
C SER A 81 24.45 -10.99 10.64
N LYS A 82 24.70 -9.91 11.40
CA LYS A 82 25.91 -9.81 12.23
C LYS A 82 25.96 -10.82 13.37
N LYS A 83 24.79 -11.21 13.89
CA LYS A 83 24.71 -12.20 14.98
C LYS A 83 25.09 -13.61 14.51
N ASP A 84 24.86 -13.93 13.25
CA ASP A 84 25.23 -15.25 12.70
C ASP A 84 26.76 -15.38 12.49
N ASP A 85 27.47 -14.27 12.25
CA ASP A 85 28.94 -14.25 12.07
C ASP A 85 29.71 -14.38 13.41
N GLU A 86 29.12 -14.00 14.55
CA GLU A 86 29.75 -14.10 15.88
C GLU A 86 29.61 -15.49 16.53
N VAL A 87 28.80 -16.39 15.96
CA VAL A 87 28.51 -17.73 16.52
C VAL A 87 29.32 -18.84 15.82
N LEU A 88 30.18 -18.49 14.85
CA LEU A 88 31.19 -19.37 14.23
C LEU A 88 32.59 -19.10 14.81
#